data_AF-A0A1I8A7I2-F1
#
_entry.id   AF-A0A1I8A7I2-F1
#
_cell.length_a   1.000
_cell.length_b   1.000
_cell.length_c   1.000
_cell.angle_alpha   90.00
_cell.angle_beta   90.00
_cell.angle_gamma   90.00
#
_symmetry.space_group_name_H-M   'P 1'
#
loop_
_entity.id
_entity.type
_entity.pdbx_description
1 polymer ?
#
loop_
_entity_poly.entity_id
_entity_poly.type
_entity_poly.pdbx_seq_one_letter_code
_entity_poly.pdbx_strand_id
1 'polypeptide(L)'
;MLGQEDKARECLLPYIGEVIMEVLRLVAKTQVEELTGVMDKLIEDYMENVIPIAHEVALELVNIFNRLTTVEEGEPMEDHTITVMGILNTLDNILTLVQDHPQIMAHVEEVIRGVVERILTCHSCDYYEEAVSLIHSLIATQVSEPMWGILEKLSQAYQVDGSAFFVDVVGVLHQRRRSLAPVPHLWYGGTVGQPEPADYDPRDGPHRHPRRRCRR
;
A
#
# COMPACT_ATOMS: atom_id res chain seq x y z
N MET A 1 -12.42 -38.16 10.26
CA MET A 1 -12.53 -36.77 10.74
C MET A 1 -12.63 -35.78 9.57
N LEU A 2 -11.96 -36.01 8.43
CA LEU A 2 -12.06 -35.19 7.21
C LEU A 2 -13.50 -34.91 6.72
N GLY A 3 -14.40 -35.89 6.72
CA GLY A 3 -15.77 -35.70 6.21
C GLY A 3 -16.74 -34.87 7.07
N GLN A 4 -16.35 -34.45 8.28
CA GLN A 4 -17.13 -33.53 9.11
C GLN A 4 -16.72 -32.08 8.89
N GLU A 5 -15.43 -31.82 8.65
CA GLU A 5 -14.91 -30.49 8.34
C GLU A 5 -15.43 -29.99 6.98
N ASP A 6 -15.47 -30.85 5.96
CA ASP A 6 -15.99 -30.49 4.63
C ASP A 6 -17.49 -30.16 4.66
N LYS A 7 -18.28 -30.92 5.43
CA LYS A 7 -19.72 -30.65 5.62
C LYS A 7 -19.98 -29.39 6.43
N ALA A 8 -19.13 -29.09 7.41
CA ALA A 8 -19.22 -27.86 8.17
C ALA A 8 -18.90 -26.64 7.29
N ARG A 9 -17.88 -26.75 6.42
CA ARG A 9 -17.53 -25.71 5.43
C ARG A 9 -18.68 -25.43 4.47
N GLU A 10 -19.29 -26.46 3.88
CA GLU A 10 -20.44 -26.30 2.97
C GLU A 10 -21.65 -25.62 3.64
N CYS A 11 -21.92 -25.91 4.92
CA CYS A 11 -22.99 -25.28 5.68
C CYS A 11 -22.68 -23.82 6.06
N LEU A 12 -21.40 -23.46 6.19
CA LEU A 12 -20.96 -22.11 6.58
C LEU A 12 -20.88 -21.15 5.39
N LEU A 13 -20.59 -21.65 4.18
CA LEU A 13 -20.50 -20.84 2.95
C LEU A 13 -21.61 -19.77 2.77
N PRO A 14 -22.91 -20.07 2.96
CA PRO A 14 -23.96 -19.05 2.79
C PRO A 14 -23.94 -17.94 3.86
N TYR A 15 -23.30 -18.18 5.01
CA TYR A 15 -23.27 -17.25 6.14
C TYR A 15 -21.87 -16.67 6.39
N ILE A 16 -20.87 -17.04 5.58
CA ILE A 16 -19.48 -16.74 5.90
C ILE A 16 -19.19 -15.24 5.97
N GLY A 17 -19.83 -14.44 5.11
CA GLY A 17 -19.71 -12.98 5.17
C GLY A 17 -20.24 -12.41 6.48
N GLU A 18 -21.38 -12.91 6.97
CA GLU A 18 -21.94 -12.50 8.27
C GLU A 18 -21.04 -12.94 9.43
N VAL A 19 -20.50 -14.17 9.36
CA VAL A 19 -19.57 -14.69 10.37
C VAL A 19 -18.31 -13.85 10.43
N ILE A 20 -17.72 -13.51 9.29
CA ILE A 20 -16.53 -12.65 9.21
C ILE A 20 -16.81 -11.29 9.86
N MET A 21 -17.92 -10.64 9.49
CA MET A 21 -18.28 -9.34 10.06
C MET A 21 -18.54 -9.43 11.57
N GLU A 22 -19.13 -10.52 12.06
CA GLU A 22 -19.37 -10.70 13.49
C GLU A 22 -18.06 -10.98 14.26
N VAL A 23 -17.14 -11.75 13.67
CA VAL A 23 -15.79 -11.96 14.24
C VAL A 23 -15.04 -10.63 14.33
N LEU A 24 -15.10 -9.78 13.30
CA LEU A 24 -14.52 -8.42 13.35
C LEU A 24 -15.13 -7.57 14.47
N ARG A 25 -16.45 -7.62 14.66
CA ARG A 25 -17.11 -6.94 15.78
C ARG A 25 -16.68 -7.49 17.14
N LEU A 26 -16.39 -8.78 17.23
CA LEU A 26 -15.84 -9.38 18.45
C LEU A 26 -14.42 -8.88 18.70
N VAL A 27 -13.53 -8.89 17.69
CA VAL A 27 -12.18 -8.28 17.78
C VAL A 27 -12.29 -6.84 18.27
N ALA A 28 -13.25 -6.09 17.70
CA ALA A 28 -13.51 -4.71 18.08
C ALA A 28 -13.84 -4.56 19.58
N LYS A 29 -14.70 -5.44 20.09
CA LYS A 29 -15.27 -5.33 21.44
C LYS A 29 -14.40 -5.93 22.52
N THR A 30 -13.73 -7.04 22.23
CA THR A 30 -12.96 -7.80 23.22
C THR A 30 -11.48 -7.42 23.20
N GLN A 31 -10.99 -6.87 22.09
CA GLN A 31 -9.58 -6.50 21.88
C GLN A 31 -8.60 -7.67 22.12
N VAL A 32 -9.12 -8.90 22.02
CA VAL A 32 -8.37 -10.15 22.21
C VAL A 32 -7.54 -10.43 20.96
N GLU A 33 -6.22 -10.47 21.12
CA GLU A 33 -5.26 -10.72 20.06
C GLU A 33 -5.55 -12.03 19.31
N GLU A 34 -5.91 -13.11 20.01
CA GLU A 34 -6.16 -14.40 19.37
C GLU A 34 -7.31 -14.37 18.35
N LEU A 35 -8.20 -13.38 18.42
CA LEU A 35 -9.28 -13.22 17.44
C LEU A 35 -8.79 -12.64 16.10
N THR A 36 -7.70 -11.88 16.06
CA THR A 36 -7.11 -11.43 14.78
C THR A 36 -6.54 -12.62 14.01
N GLY A 37 -5.90 -13.57 14.70
CA GLY A 37 -5.44 -14.82 14.09
C GLY A 37 -6.59 -15.71 13.57
N VAL A 38 -7.75 -15.71 14.23
CA VAL A 38 -8.96 -16.39 13.71
C VAL A 38 -9.47 -15.69 12.44
N MET A 39 -9.45 -14.36 12.42
CA MET A 39 -9.86 -13.57 11.26
C MET A 39 -8.96 -13.85 10.03
N ASP A 40 -7.64 -13.85 10.19
CA ASP A 40 -6.71 -14.16 9.11
C ASP A 40 -6.98 -15.55 8.53
N LYS A 41 -7.21 -16.54 9.39
CA LYS A 41 -7.53 -17.91 8.97
C LYS A 41 -8.87 -18.01 8.21
N LEU A 42 -9.87 -17.21 8.60
CA LEU A 42 -11.15 -17.13 7.88
C LEU A 42 -10.99 -16.49 6.50
N ILE A 43 -10.15 -15.46 6.37
CA ILE A 43 -9.83 -14.84 5.08
C ILE A 43 -9.15 -15.85 4.16
N GLU A 44 -8.17 -16.61 4.67
CA GLU A 44 -7.46 -17.65 3.91
C GLU A 44 -8.37 -18.80 3.47
N ASP A 45 -9.26 -19.27 4.33
CA ASP A 45 -10.13 -20.42 4.03
C ASP A 45 -11.29 -20.07 3.06
N TYR A 46 -11.70 -18.80 2.97
CA TYR A 46 -12.90 -18.37 2.25
C TYR A 46 -12.68 -17.20 1.29
N MET A 47 -11.49 -17.10 0.70
CA MET A 47 -11.06 -16.02 -0.20
C MET A 47 -12.14 -15.59 -1.23
N GLU A 48 -12.75 -16.54 -1.94
CA GLU A 48 -13.78 -16.26 -2.96
C GLU A 48 -15.02 -15.54 -2.40
N ASN A 49 -15.36 -15.82 -1.15
CA ASN A 49 -16.51 -15.21 -0.47
C ASN A 49 -16.14 -13.87 0.19
N VAL A 50 -14.86 -13.65 0.53
CA VAL A 50 -14.39 -12.40 1.14
C VAL A 50 -14.20 -11.30 0.10
N ILE A 51 -13.71 -11.62 -1.10
CA ILE A 51 -13.51 -10.66 -2.19
C ILE A 51 -14.70 -9.69 -2.38
N PRO A 52 -15.97 -10.15 -2.54
CA PRO A 52 -17.09 -9.24 -2.76
C PRO A 52 -17.42 -8.32 -1.58
N ILE A 53 -16.99 -8.67 -0.36
CA ILE A 53 -17.21 -7.89 0.87
C ILE A 53 -15.92 -7.23 1.40
N ALA A 54 -14.81 -7.33 0.66
CA ALA A 54 -13.49 -6.92 1.14
C ALA A 54 -13.43 -5.43 1.52
N HIS A 55 -14.17 -4.57 0.80
CA HIS A 55 -14.30 -3.16 1.16
C HIS A 55 -14.98 -2.95 2.53
N GLU A 56 -16.05 -3.70 2.82
CA GLU A 56 -16.76 -3.62 4.11
C GLU A 56 -15.87 -4.12 5.26
N VAL A 57 -15.14 -5.21 5.02
CA VAL A 57 -14.16 -5.77 5.96
C VAL A 57 -13.05 -4.78 6.25
N ALA A 58 -12.45 -4.17 5.22
CA ALA A 58 -11.43 -3.15 5.38
C ALA A 58 -11.95 -1.95 6.17
N LEU A 59 -13.17 -1.47 5.86
CA LEU A 59 -13.78 -0.35 6.57
C LEU A 59 -13.96 -0.64 8.05
N GLU A 60 -14.43 -1.84 8.41
CA GLU A 60 -14.60 -2.23 9.80
C GLU A 60 -13.26 -2.32 10.53
N LEU A 61 -12.22 -2.92 9.92
CA LEU A 61 -10.87 -2.96 10.46
C LEU A 61 -10.31 -1.55 10.72
N VAL A 62 -10.51 -0.62 9.79
CA VAL A 62 -10.11 0.79 9.95
C VAL A 62 -10.87 1.48 11.08
N ASN A 63 -12.16 1.20 11.26
CA ASN A 63 -12.93 1.71 12.39
C ASN A 63 -12.37 1.21 13.73
N ILE A 64 -11.98 -0.06 13.80
CA ILE A 64 -11.35 -0.64 14.99
C ILE A 64 -9.99 0.01 15.25
N PHE A 65 -9.13 0.09 14.23
CA PHE A 65 -7.85 0.80 14.29
C PHE A 65 -8.04 2.23 14.83
N ASN A 66 -9.01 2.95 14.29
CA ASN A 66 -9.25 4.33 14.67
C ASN A 66 -9.70 4.45 16.12
N ARG A 67 -10.50 3.50 16.63
CA ARG A 67 -10.92 3.48 18.04
C ARG A 67 -9.75 3.20 18.96
N LEU A 68 -8.92 2.19 18.66
CA LEU A 68 -7.80 1.79 19.50
C LEU A 68 -6.66 2.81 19.54
N THR A 69 -6.50 3.60 18.46
CA THR A 69 -5.46 4.63 18.36
C THR A 69 -5.92 6.02 18.78
N THR A 70 -7.19 6.17 19.20
CA THR A 70 -7.67 7.45 19.75
C THR A 70 -7.51 7.43 21.25
N VAL A 71 -6.64 8.31 21.75
CA VAL A 71 -6.45 8.49 23.19
C VAL A 71 -7.61 9.34 23.71
N GLU A 72 -8.51 8.77 24.49
CA GLU A 72 -9.49 9.57 25.24
C GLU A 72 -8.79 10.26 26.42
N GLU A 73 -9.00 11.57 26.58
CA GLU A 73 -8.40 12.34 27.67
C GLU A 73 -8.91 11.83 29.03
N GLY A 74 -8.03 11.14 29.77
CA GLY A 74 -8.28 10.76 31.17
C GLY A 74 -8.38 9.25 31.44
N GLU A 75 -8.28 8.39 30.43
CA GLU A 75 -8.18 6.94 30.64
C GLU A 75 -6.72 6.49 30.73
N PRO A 76 -6.40 5.45 31.54
CA PRO A 76 -5.08 4.83 31.48
C PRO A 76 -4.83 4.38 30.04
N MET A 77 -3.67 4.72 29.49
CA MET A 77 -3.29 4.27 28.16
C MET A 77 -3.12 2.75 28.21
N GLU A 78 -4.18 2.02 27.85
CA GLU A 78 -4.08 0.59 27.58
C GLU A 78 -3.21 0.42 26.35
N ASP A 79 -2.14 -0.37 26.50
CA ASP A 79 -1.23 -0.66 25.40
C ASP A 79 -1.90 -1.62 24.42
N HIS A 80 -2.56 -1.05 23.42
CA HIS A 80 -3.20 -1.79 22.34
C HIS A 80 -2.27 -2.07 21.16
N THR A 81 -0.96 -1.83 21.30
CA THR A 81 -0.01 -1.90 20.19
C THR A 81 -0.07 -3.22 19.45
N ILE A 82 -0.09 -4.35 20.17
CA ILE A 82 -0.13 -5.70 19.58
C ILE A 82 -1.43 -5.92 18.80
N THR A 83 -2.57 -5.55 19.37
CA THR A 83 -3.89 -5.67 18.71
C THR A 83 -3.96 -4.79 17.46
N VAL A 84 -3.42 -3.57 17.53
CA VAL A 84 -3.34 -2.65 16.39
C VAL A 84 -2.45 -3.21 15.28
N MET A 85 -1.27 -3.74 15.61
CA MET A 85 -0.40 -4.43 14.64
C MET A 85 -1.12 -5.60 13.96
N GLY A 86 -1.84 -6.42 14.74
CA GLY A 86 -2.66 -7.51 14.19
C GLY A 86 -3.73 -7.03 13.21
N ILE A 87 -4.41 -5.92 13.50
CA ILE A 87 -5.39 -5.29 12.60
C ILE A 87 -4.73 -4.81 11.30
N LEU A 88 -3.55 -4.17 11.39
CA LEU A 88 -2.80 -3.71 10.22
C LEU A 88 -2.33 -4.90 9.36
N ASN A 89 -1.92 -6.01 9.97
CA ASN A 89 -1.59 -7.25 9.25
C ASN A 89 -2.81 -7.83 8.51
N THR A 90 -3.97 -7.86 9.16
CA THR A 90 -5.20 -8.31 8.49
C THR A 90 -5.59 -7.38 7.32
N LEU A 91 -5.37 -6.07 7.44
CA LEU A 91 -5.55 -5.14 6.31
C LEU A 91 -4.61 -5.47 5.14
N ASP A 92 -3.37 -5.85 5.42
CA ASP A 92 -2.39 -6.27 4.40
C ASP A 92 -2.81 -7.58 3.71
N ASN A 93 -3.35 -8.53 4.47
CA ASN A 93 -3.96 -9.75 3.93
C ASN A 93 -5.14 -9.44 3.00
N ILE A 94 -5.99 -8.47 3.35
CA ILE A 94 -7.08 -8.02 2.47
C ILE A 94 -6.55 -7.39 1.18
N LEU A 95 -5.49 -6.58 1.24
CA LEU A 95 -4.84 -6.03 0.04
C LEU A 95 -4.30 -7.14 -0.87
N THR A 96 -3.63 -8.12 -0.28
CA THR A 96 -3.11 -9.30 -1.00
C THR A 96 -4.24 -10.11 -1.63
N LEU A 97 -5.36 -10.26 -0.94
CA LEU A 97 -6.54 -10.96 -1.43
C LEU A 97 -7.14 -10.29 -2.67
N VAL A 98 -7.24 -8.96 -2.68
CA VAL A 98 -7.91 -8.21 -3.76
C VAL A 98 -6.97 -7.74 -4.88
N GLN A 99 -5.69 -8.13 -4.84
CA GLN A 99 -4.66 -7.65 -5.79
C GLN A 99 -5.01 -7.88 -7.27
N ASP A 100 -5.69 -8.98 -7.58
CA ASP A 100 -6.13 -9.34 -8.93
C ASP A 100 -7.51 -8.75 -9.32
N HIS A 101 -8.12 -7.96 -8.43
CA HIS A 101 -9.44 -7.36 -8.57
C HIS A 101 -9.37 -5.83 -8.55
N PRO A 102 -8.93 -5.16 -9.64
CA PRO A 102 -8.61 -3.73 -9.65
C PRO A 102 -9.78 -2.81 -9.28
N GLN A 103 -11.02 -3.22 -9.58
CA GLN A 103 -12.22 -2.46 -9.19
C GLN A 103 -12.43 -2.45 -7.67
N ILE A 104 -12.18 -3.57 -7.00
CA ILE A 104 -12.33 -3.71 -5.54
C ILE A 104 -11.13 -3.07 -4.85
N MET A 105 -9.92 -3.31 -5.39
CA MET A 105 -8.67 -2.71 -4.93
C MET A 105 -8.78 -1.18 -4.81
N ALA A 106 -9.37 -0.50 -5.79
CA ALA A 106 -9.55 0.95 -5.74
C ALA A 106 -10.36 1.42 -4.52
N HIS A 107 -11.42 0.69 -4.15
CA HIS A 107 -12.25 1.03 -2.98
C HIS A 107 -11.51 0.72 -1.67
N VAL A 108 -10.80 -0.42 -1.61
CA VAL A 108 -10.01 -0.81 -0.43
C VAL A 108 -8.84 0.15 -0.22
N GLU A 109 -8.17 0.58 -1.29
CA GLU A 109 -7.09 1.57 -1.25
C GLU A 109 -7.55 2.87 -0.61
N GLU A 110 -8.74 3.38 -0.95
CA GLU A 110 -9.25 4.63 -0.38
C GLU A 110 -9.35 4.57 1.15
N VAL A 111 -9.79 3.42 1.67
CA VAL A 111 -9.95 3.17 3.10
C VAL A 111 -8.59 3.03 3.79
N ILE A 112 -7.69 2.20 3.27
CA ILE A 112 -6.38 1.92 3.89
C ILE A 112 -5.44 3.12 3.78
N ARG A 113 -5.55 3.91 2.72
CA ARG A 113 -4.78 5.16 2.59
C ARG A 113 -4.99 6.07 3.79
N GLY A 114 -6.22 6.20 4.29
CA GLY A 114 -6.51 7.02 5.48
C GLY A 114 -5.79 6.53 6.74
N VAL A 115 -5.62 5.22 6.90
CA VAL A 115 -4.85 4.62 8.01
C VAL A 115 -3.38 4.98 7.91
N VAL A 116 -2.79 4.80 6.72
CA VAL A 116 -1.38 5.13 6.49
C VAL A 116 -1.13 6.62 6.74
N GLU A 117 -2.00 7.51 6.26
CA GLU A 117 -1.89 8.95 6.53
C GLU A 117 -1.93 9.26 8.02
N ARG A 118 -2.82 8.59 8.77
CA ARG A 118 -2.94 8.79 10.20
C ARG A 118 -1.67 8.34 10.93
N ILE A 119 -1.13 7.17 10.61
CA ILE A 119 0.14 6.69 11.21
C ILE A 119 1.28 7.68 10.93
N LEU A 120 1.41 8.13 9.68
CA LEU A 120 2.44 9.09 9.28
C LEU A 120 2.28 10.46 9.98
N THR A 121 1.04 10.90 10.23
CA THR A 121 0.77 12.20 10.88
C THR A 121 0.91 12.14 12.40
N CYS A 122 0.58 11.01 13.02
CA CYS A 122 0.68 10.82 14.47
C CYS A 122 2.13 10.65 14.96
N HIS A 123 3.09 10.43 14.05
CA HIS A 123 4.50 10.19 14.37
C HIS A 123 4.69 9.04 15.38
N SER A 124 3.78 8.06 15.34
CA SER A 124 3.82 6.88 16.20
C SER A 124 4.79 5.88 15.59
N CYS A 125 6.04 5.91 16.05
CA CYS A 125 7.12 5.05 15.54
C CYS A 125 6.77 3.55 15.59
N ASP A 126 5.92 3.15 16.53
CA ASP A 126 5.54 1.75 16.77
C ASP A 126 4.75 1.12 15.61
N TYR A 127 4.19 1.90 14.67
CA TYR A 127 3.38 1.39 13.56
C TYR A 127 3.99 1.64 12.16
N TYR A 128 5.23 2.13 12.09
CA TYR A 128 5.82 2.50 10.81
C TYR A 128 6.14 1.30 9.92
N GLU A 129 6.52 0.17 10.50
CA GLU A 129 6.82 -1.05 9.75
C GLU A 129 5.57 -1.54 9.01
N GLU A 130 4.44 -1.59 9.73
CA GLU A 130 3.14 -1.98 9.18
C GLU A 130 2.65 -0.96 8.15
N ALA A 131 2.82 0.34 8.40
CA ALA A 131 2.47 1.38 7.43
C ALA A 131 3.27 1.23 6.13
N VAL A 132 4.56 0.90 6.21
CA VAL A 132 5.41 0.65 5.03
C VAL A 132 4.97 -0.62 4.31
N SER A 133 4.60 -1.69 5.03
CA SER A 133 4.04 -2.91 4.41
C SER A 133 2.78 -2.60 3.61
N LEU A 134 1.83 -1.87 4.21
CA LEU A 134 0.60 -1.45 3.53
C LEU A 134 0.89 -0.58 2.30
N ILE A 135 1.82 0.38 2.40
CA ILE A 135 2.24 1.18 1.25
C ILE A 135 2.79 0.29 0.13
N HIS A 136 3.64 -0.68 0.47
CA HIS A 136 4.22 -1.61 -0.49
C HIS A 136 3.14 -2.45 -1.20
N SER A 137 2.17 -2.99 -0.45
CA SER A 137 1.05 -3.74 -1.03
C SER A 137 0.18 -2.88 -1.95
N LEU A 138 -0.04 -1.61 -1.60
CA LEU A 138 -0.82 -0.67 -2.42
C LEU A 138 -0.14 -0.32 -3.75
N ILE A 139 1.17 -0.09 -3.76
CA ILE A 139 1.90 0.30 -4.97
C ILE A 139 2.30 -0.90 -5.87
N ALA A 140 2.31 -2.11 -5.32
CA ALA A 140 2.77 -3.30 -6.03
C ALA A 140 1.88 -3.61 -7.25
N THR A 141 0.59 -3.26 -7.18
CA THR A 141 -0.40 -3.49 -8.23
C THR A 141 -0.45 -2.33 -9.24
N GLN A 142 -0.77 -1.12 -8.77
CA GLN A 142 -0.82 0.09 -9.58
C GLN A 142 -0.62 1.33 -8.71
N VAL A 143 0.25 2.26 -9.14
CA VAL A 143 0.45 3.52 -8.41
C VAL A 143 -0.60 4.54 -8.86
N SER A 144 -1.62 4.75 -8.04
CA SER A 144 -2.63 5.77 -8.25
C SER A 144 -2.08 7.19 -7.99
N GLU A 145 -2.74 8.22 -8.53
CA GLU A 145 -2.39 9.63 -8.27
C GLU A 145 -2.31 9.98 -6.76
N PRO A 146 -3.29 9.60 -5.91
CA PRO A 146 -3.24 9.93 -4.48
C PRO A 146 -2.13 9.20 -3.71
N MET A 147 -1.69 8.02 -4.16
CA MET A 147 -0.57 7.31 -3.52
C MET A 147 0.75 8.06 -3.62
N TRP A 148 0.92 8.94 -4.61
CA TRP A 148 2.10 9.82 -4.67
C TRP A 148 2.18 10.79 -3.50
N GLY A 149 1.04 11.33 -3.05
CA GLY A 149 0.98 12.19 -1.87
C GLY A 149 1.41 11.46 -0.59
N ILE A 150 1.08 10.17 -0.48
CA ILE A 150 1.51 9.31 0.64
C ILE A 150 3.02 9.09 0.62
N LEU A 151 3.59 8.80 -0.55
CA LEU A 151 5.03 8.62 -0.71
C LEU A 151 5.81 9.91 -0.36
N GLU A 152 5.27 11.08 -0.69
CA GLU A 152 5.86 12.36 -0.27
C GLU A 152 5.80 12.54 1.25
N LYS A 153 4.66 12.25 1.89
CA LYS A 153 4.52 12.29 3.36
C LYS A 153 5.47 11.31 4.04
N LEU A 154 5.60 10.09 3.52
CA LEU A 154 6.56 9.10 4.00
C LEU A 154 8.00 9.64 3.90
N SER A 155 8.35 10.27 2.77
CA SER A 155 9.67 10.89 2.59
C SER A 155 9.91 12.06 3.56
N GLN A 156 8.88 12.79 3.96
CA GLN A 156 8.99 13.88 4.94
C GLN A 156 9.16 13.33 6.35
N ALA A 157 8.34 12.35 6.75
CA ALA A 157 8.50 11.65 8.03
C ALA A 157 9.91 11.03 8.16
N TYR A 158 10.42 10.45 7.07
CA TYR A 158 11.79 9.93 6.98
C TYR A 158 12.88 10.99 7.24
N GLN A 159 12.71 12.22 6.75
CA GLN A 159 13.70 13.30 6.98
C GLN A 159 13.70 13.81 8.42
N VAL A 160 12.60 13.66 9.14
CA VAL A 160 12.43 14.11 10.52
C VAL A 160 12.91 13.05 11.51
N ASP A 161 12.54 11.78 11.33
CA ASP A 161 12.77 10.73 12.33
C ASP A 161 13.93 9.78 12.03
N GLY A 162 14.60 9.92 10.88
CA GLY A 162 15.98 9.50 10.63
C GLY A 162 16.39 8.07 11.03
N SER A 163 15.46 7.12 11.16
CA SER A 163 15.73 5.80 11.74
C SER A 163 15.75 4.67 10.69
N ALA A 164 16.29 3.52 11.13
CA ALA A 164 17.00 2.48 10.39
C ALA A 164 16.23 1.62 9.35
N PHE A 165 15.09 2.07 8.83
CA PHE A 165 14.20 1.29 7.95
C PHE A 165 14.56 1.35 6.46
N PHE A 166 15.87 1.41 6.18
CA PHE A 166 16.48 2.03 5.01
C PHE A 166 16.41 1.24 3.69
N VAL A 167 15.97 -0.03 3.67
CA VAL A 167 16.17 -0.90 2.50
C VAL A 167 14.90 -1.05 1.65
N ASP A 168 13.73 -1.03 2.26
CA ASP A 168 12.49 -1.37 1.54
C ASP A 168 11.86 -0.15 0.83
N VAL A 169 11.96 1.05 1.42
CA VAL A 169 11.46 2.31 0.82
C VAL A 169 12.24 2.67 -0.47
N VAL A 170 13.53 2.33 -0.54
CA VAL A 170 14.36 2.57 -1.72
C VAL A 170 13.99 1.62 -2.87
N GLY A 171 13.59 0.38 -2.57
CA GLY A 171 13.10 -0.59 -3.56
C GLY A 171 11.80 -0.13 -4.23
N VAL A 172 10.87 0.36 -3.41
CA VAL A 172 9.60 1.00 -3.80
C VAL A 172 9.82 2.20 -4.72
N LEU A 173 10.71 3.11 -4.33
CA LEU A 173 11.07 4.26 -5.17
C LEU A 173 11.87 3.86 -6.42
N HIS A 174 12.52 2.69 -6.45
CA HIS A 174 13.20 2.18 -7.65
C HIS A 174 12.24 1.60 -8.69
N GLN A 175 11.10 1.05 -8.27
CA GLN A 175 10.02 0.59 -9.16
C GLN A 175 9.47 1.73 -10.04
N ARG A 176 9.47 2.97 -9.51
CA ARG A 176 9.23 4.26 -10.20
C ARG A 176 9.96 4.38 -11.54
N ARG A 177 11.20 3.90 -11.66
CA ARG A 177 12.03 4.15 -12.84
C ARG A 177 11.73 3.18 -13.98
N ARG A 178 11.08 2.04 -13.71
CA ARG A 178 10.71 1.04 -14.73
C ARG A 178 9.30 1.26 -15.29
N SER A 179 8.34 1.72 -14.48
CA SER A 179 6.96 1.95 -14.95
C SER A 179 6.78 3.25 -15.76
N LEU A 180 7.69 4.22 -15.62
CA LEU A 180 7.73 5.46 -16.41
C LEU A 180 8.55 5.34 -17.71
N ALA A 181 9.04 4.15 -18.08
CA ALA A 181 9.59 3.95 -19.42
C ALA A 181 8.42 4.00 -20.43
N PRO A 182 8.34 5.02 -21.30
CA PRO A 182 7.27 5.09 -22.28
C PRO A 182 7.38 3.87 -23.19
N VAL A 183 6.26 3.18 -23.39
CA VAL A 183 6.22 2.01 -24.26
C VAL A 183 6.58 2.45 -25.69
N PRO A 184 7.55 1.84 -26.39
CA PRO A 184 8.07 2.36 -27.66
C PRO A 184 7.12 2.28 -28.87
N HIS A 185 5.83 1.98 -28.69
CA HIS A 185 4.93 1.63 -29.79
C HIS A 185 4.00 2.75 -30.28
N LEU A 186 4.22 4.01 -29.87
CA LEU A 186 3.47 5.16 -30.41
C LEU A 186 4.25 6.03 -31.41
N TRP A 187 5.38 5.54 -31.96
CA TRP A 187 6.09 6.18 -33.08
C TRP A 187 5.82 5.52 -34.45
N TYR A 188 4.69 4.84 -34.61
CA TYR A 188 4.21 4.43 -35.94
C TYR A 188 2.90 5.15 -36.27
N GLY A 189 3.01 6.33 -36.87
CA GLY A 189 1.87 7.06 -37.41
C GLY A 189 2.17 8.52 -37.68
N GLY A 190 2.79 8.83 -38.82
CA GLY A 190 2.97 10.21 -39.26
C GLY A 190 4.00 10.40 -40.37
N THR A 191 3.60 10.18 -41.61
CA THR A 191 4.34 10.55 -42.82
C THR A 191 4.42 12.07 -42.96
N VAL A 192 5.58 12.69 -42.67
CA VAL A 192 6.00 13.97 -43.28
C VAL A 192 7.53 14.05 -43.34
N GLY A 193 8.07 14.05 -44.57
CA GLY A 193 9.30 14.74 -44.98
C GLY A 193 10.63 14.34 -44.34
N GLN A 194 11.37 13.44 -45.01
CA GLN A 194 12.83 13.40 -44.87
C GLN A 194 13.44 14.70 -45.39
N PRO A 195 14.36 15.37 -44.67
CA PRO A 195 15.47 16.05 -45.30
C PRO A 195 16.62 15.05 -45.50
N GLU A 196 17.20 15.03 -46.70
CA GLU A 196 18.42 14.28 -47.04
C GLU A 196 19.54 14.50 -46.00
N PRO A 197 20.41 13.50 -45.76
CA PRO A 197 21.56 13.66 -44.88
C PRO A 197 22.60 14.57 -45.55
N ALA A 198 22.88 15.71 -44.91
CA ALA A 198 23.98 16.58 -45.30
C ALA A 198 25.33 15.87 -45.13
N ASP A 199 26.15 15.93 -46.17
CA ASP A 199 27.53 15.43 -46.22
C ASP A 199 28.36 15.93 -45.03
N TYR A 200 28.85 15.00 -44.22
CA TYR A 200 29.81 15.26 -43.16
C TYR A 200 31.23 15.22 -43.74
N ASP A 201 31.87 16.38 -43.93
CA ASP A 201 33.29 16.50 -44.31
C ASP A 201 34.17 16.42 -43.03
N PRO A 202 35.06 15.41 -42.88
CA PRO A 202 35.83 15.20 -41.66
C PRO A 202 37.04 16.15 -41.47
N ARG A 203 37.09 17.33 -42.12
CA ARG A 203 38.24 18.26 -42.04
C ARG A 203 38.08 19.44 -41.08
N ASP A 204 36.92 19.64 -40.47
CA ASP A 204 36.73 20.74 -39.51
C ASP A 204 37.13 20.30 -38.09
N GLY A 205 38.42 20.51 -37.78
CA GLY A 205 38.97 20.35 -36.43
C GLY A 205 38.42 21.39 -35.43
N PRO A 206 38.61 21.17 -34.11
CA PRO A 206 37.94 21.98 -33.10
C PRO A 206 38.58 23.38 -32.97
N HIS A 207 37.84 24.39 -33.41
CA HIS A 207 38.18 25.79 -33.17
C HIS A 207 38.09 26.12 -31.67
N ARG A 208 39.26 26.37 -31.07
CA ARG A 208 39.44 26.95 -29.73
C ARG A 208 38.87 28.37 -29.67
N HIS A 209 38.18 28.70 -28.58
CA HIS A 209 37.96 30.09 -28.16
C HIS A 209 37.92 30.23 -26.61
N PRO A 210 38.12 31.43 -26.05
CA PRO A 210 39.27 31.70 -25.17
C PRO A 210 38.92 32.03 -23.72
N ARG A 211 39.97 31.96 -22.88
CA ARG A 211 40.01 32.27 -21.44
C ARG A 211 39.33 33.60 -21.08
N ARG A 212 38.34 33.56 -20.17
CA ARG A 212 37.81 34.76 -19.50
C ARG A 212 38.74 35.18 -18.37
N ARG A 213 39.21 36.43 -18.43
CA ARG A 213 39.96 37.15 -17.39
C ARG A 213 39.03 37.49 -16.22
N CYS A 214 39.46 37.18 -15.00
CA CYS A 214 38.95 37.82 -13.78
C CYS A 214 39.27 39.31 -13.80
N ARG A 215 38.28 40.16 -13.52
CA ARG A 215 38.48 41.57 -13.15
C ARG A 215 38.16 41.73 -11.66
N ARG A 216 38.97 42.61 -11.06
CA ARG A 216 39.05 43.01 -9.64
C ARG A 216 37.71 43.41 -9.04
#